data_AF-A0A7V7BRN5-F1
#
_entry.id   AF-A0A7V7BRN5-F1
#
_cell.length_a   1.000
_cell.length_b   1.000
_cell.length_c   1.000
_cell.angle_alpha   90.00
_cell.angle_beta   90.00
_cell.angle_gamma   90.00
#
_symmetry.space_group_name_H-M   'P 1'
#
loop_
_entity.id
_entity.type
_entity.pdbx_description
1 polymer ?
#
loop_
_entity_poly.entity_id
_entity_poly.type
_entity_poly.pdbx_seq_one_letter_code
_entity_poly.pdbx_strand_id
1 'polypeptide(L)'
;MNPPNEQELEQLLRQAPRPVPPVDLKDDLIRAAKSASSPNAPRQCVFEPRNRLNRWWPALVPAALSLFCIAVLGMQQAQIVELKEAVRKLSATLEEARAVVPGDTVGSAPAEDSTPVEAPSEMEQLQQTVRALRDEIAGLERLQQENAELRAELARPASGLFTAEEMAGMEAVGSARERAMRIACINNMKQLGLAARIWATDHDDLMPPDVLSMTNEMNTPRILHCPADTSRTQAATWAEFTMANCSYEWFLTPQGNDAEPTRVLTRCPIHGHVGLYDGSVQDGVAIRPELFIQRDGKLYLGAVEPVR
;
A
#
# COMPACT_ATOMS: atom_id res chain seq x y z
N MET A 1 57.52 -25.46 7.89
CA MET A 1 57.13 -25.59 6.48
C MET A 1 56.41 -24.31 6.11
N ASN A 2 56.91 -23.55 5.13
CA ASN A 2 56.20 -22.35 4.65
C ASN A 2 54.94 -22.79 3.90
N PRO A 3 53.81 -22.07 4.05
CA PRO A 3 52.62 -22.36 3.27
C PRO A 3 52.89 -22.12 1.78
N PRO A 4 52.35 -22.97 0.88
CA PRO A 4 52.54 -22.82 -0.56
C PRO A 4 51.95 -21.50 -1.06
N ASN A 5 52.62 -20.90 -2.04
CA ASN A 5 52.19 -19.66 -2.69
C ASN A 5 50.87 -19.89 -3.46
N GLU A 6 50.03 -18.87 -3.59
CA GLU A 6 48.75 -18.90 -4.31
C GLU A 6 48.89 -19.42 -5.75
N GLN A 7 49.97 -19.06 -6.44
CA GLN A 7 50.27 -19.58 -7.78
C GLN A 7 50.60 -21.07 -7.78
N GLU A 8 51.29 -21.57 -6.75
CA GLU A 8 51.58 -22.99 -6.59
C GLU A 8 50.30 -23.77 -6.26
N LEU A 9 49.42 -23.18 -5.46
CA LEU A 9 48.11 -23.73 -5.12
C LEU A 9 47.23 -23.86 -6.36
N GLU A 10 47.18 -22.83 -7.19
CA GLU A 10 46.40 -22.82 -8.43
C GLU A 10 46.95 -23.85 -9.43
N GLN A 11 48.27 -23.97 -9.53
CA GLN A 11 48.91 -24.96 -10.40
C GLN A 11 48.64 -26.39 -9.92
N LEU A 12 48.64 -26.62 -8.60
CA LEU A 12 48.25 -27.90 -7.99
C LEU A 12 46.78 -28.24 -8.23
N LEU A 13 45.88 -27.27 -8.10
CA LEU A 13 44.45 -27.47 -8.35
C LEU A 13 44.15 -27.78 -9.81
N ARG A 14 44.88 -27.16 -10.75
CA ARG A 14 44.77 -27.47 -12.20
C ARG A 14 45.26 -28.88 -12.55
N GLN A 15 46.20 -29.42 -11.77
CA GLN A 15 46.74 -30.78 -11.95
C GLN A 15 45.91 -31.85 -11.25
N ALA A 16 44.93 -31.46 -10.41
CA ALA A 16 44.10 -32.42 -9.69
C ALA A 16 43.22 -33.25 -10.67
N PRO A 17 43.14 -34.59 -10.50
CA PRO A 17 42.26 -35.42 -11.29
C PRO A 17 40.80 -34.97 -11.12
N ARG A 18 40.04 -34.92 -12.20
CA ARG A 18 38.60 -34.62 -12.11
C ARG A 18 37.92 -35.71 -11.28
N PRO A 19 37.11 -35.37 -10.26
CA PRO A 19 36.40 -36.36 -9.49
C PRO A 19 35.48 -37.16 -10.40
N VAL A 20 35.60 -38.49 -10.36
CA VAL A 20 34.70 -39.37 -11.08
C VAL A 20 33.40 -39.43 -10.29
N PRO A 21 32.25 -39.11 -10.92
CA PRO A 21 30.97 -39.20 -10.22
C PRO A 21 30.71 -40.66 -9.80
N PRO A 22 30.03 -40.88 -8.66
CA PRO A 22 29.58 -42.21 -8.25
C PRO A 22 28.76 -42.87 -9.36
N VAL A 23 28.92 -44.19 -9.49
CA VAL A 23 28.41 -44.98 -10.64
C VAL A 23 26.89 -44.85 -10.83
N ASP A 24 26.15 -44.59 -9.73
CA ASP A 24 24.69 -44.55 -9.70
C ASP A 24 24.09 -43.13 -9.67
N LEU A 25 24.92 -42.07 -9.65
CA LEU A 25 24.46 -40.69 -9.50
C LEU A 25 23.48 -40.29 -10.61
N LYS A 26 23.75 -40.71 -11.85
CA LYS A 26 22.91 -40.41 -13.00
C LYS A 26 21.53 -41.06 -12.85
N ASP A 27 21.50 -42.32 -12.43
CA ASP A 27 20.25 -43.07 -12.28
C ASP A 27 19.44 -42.58 -11.09
N ASP A 28 20.09 -42.18 -10.00
CA ASP A 28 19.46 -41.54 -8.85
C ASP A 28 18.87 -40.17 -9.19
N LEU A 29 19.58 -39.35 -9.98
CA LEU A 29 19.06 -38.07 -10.48
C LEU A 29 17.87 -38.27 -11.42
N ILE A 30 17.92 -39.27 -12.30
CA ILE A 30 16.81 -39.63 -13.19
C ILE A 30 15.61 -40.14 -12.37
N ARG A 31 15.85 -40.93 -11.31
CA ARG A 31 14.81 -41.42 -10.40
C ARG A 31 14.18 -40.28 -9.62
N ALA A 32 14.99 -39.36 -9.09
CA ALA A 32 14.53 -38.17 -8.37
C ALA A 32 13.71 -37.23 -9.27
N ALA A 33 14.13 -37.04 -10.52
CA ALA A 33 13.38 -36.25 -11.50
C ALA A 33 12.03 -36.90 -11.84
N LYS A 34 11.97 -38.24 -11.94
CA LYS A 34 10.72 -38.99 -12.17
C LYS A 34 9.80 -39.05 -10.94
N SER A 35 10.35 -39.06 -9.72
CA SER A 35 9.53 -38.98 -8.49
C SER A 35 9.00 -37.57 -8.23
N ALA A 36 9.69 -36.53 -8.72
CA ALA A 36 9.18 -35.16 -8.69
C ALA A 36 7.97 -34.96 -9.62
N SER A 37 7.74 -35.86 -10.58
CA SER A 37 6.54 -35.92 -11.42
C SER A 37 5.43 -36.79 -10.79
N SER A 38 5.11 -36.55 -9.51
CA SER A 38 3.88 -37.07 -8.91
C SER A 38 2.66 -36.34 -9.49
N PRO A 39 1.60 -37.02 -9.99
CA PRO A 39 0.45 -36.36 -10.62
C PRO A 39 -0.49 -35.62 -9.66
N ASN A 40 -0.21 -35.61 -8.35
CA ASN A 40 -1.15 -35.14 -7.32
C ASN A 40 -0.70 -33.88 -6.57
N ALA A 41 -0.25 -32.87 -7.31
CA ALA A 41 -0.35 -31.48 -6.89
C ALA A 41 -0.91 -30.68 -8.08
N PRO A 42 -2.02 -29.93 -7.94
CA PRO A 42 -2.52 -29.12 -9.03
C PRO A 42 -1.63 -27.89 -9.20
N ARG A 43 -0.46 -28.07 -9.82
CA ARG A 43 0.17 -27.02 -10.61
C ARG A 43 -0.55 -26.98 -11.94
N GLN A 44 -1.73 -26.37 -11.95
CA GLN A 44 -2.40 -25.99 -13.19
C GLN A 44 -1.59 -24.86 -13.86
N CYS A 45 -0.51 -25.21 -14.56
CA CYS A 45 -0.09 -24.46 -15.72
C CYS A 45 -0.79 -25.08 -16.92
N VAL A 46 -2.09 -24.78 -17.05
CA VAL A 46 -2.85 -25.03 -18.27
C VAL A 46 -2.28 -24.08 -19.33
N PHE A 47 -1.29 -24.54 -20.10
CA PHE A 47 -0.99 -23.94 -21.40
C PHE A 47 -2.05 -24.41 -22.39
N GLU A 48 -3.26 -23.89 -22.23
CA GLU A 48 -4.25 -23.90 -23.30
C GLU A 48 -3.72 -23.00 -24.43
N PRO A 49 -3.91 -23.37 -25.70
CA PRO A 49 -3.64 -22.47 -26.81
C PRO A 49 -4.57 -21.26 -26.66
N ARG A 50 -4.06 -20.17 -26.04
CA ARG A 50 -4.82 -18.95 -25.79
C ARG A 50 -5.27 -18.36 -27.13
N ASN A 51 -6.52 -18.61 -27.46
CA ASN A 51 -7.20 -17.97 -28.56
C ASN A 51 -7.14 -16.44 -28.35
N ARG A 52 -6.89 -15.65 -29.40
CA ARG A 52 -6.53 -14.22 -29.26
C ARG A 52 -7.57 -13.44 -28.44
N LEU A 53 -8.84 -13.83 -28.44
CA LEU A 53 -9.89 -13.23 -27.61
C LEU A 53 -9.59 -13.28 -26.10
N ASN A 54 -9.07 -14.39 -25.55
CA ASN A 54 -8.79 -14.54 -24.10
C ASN A 54 -7.61 -13.69 -23.60
N ARG A 55 -6.88 -13.02 -24.49
CA ARG A 55 -5.87 -12.03 -24.10
C ARG A 55 -6.46 -10.65 -23.85
N TRP A 56 -7.62 -10.35 -24.45
CA TRP A 56 -8.26 -9.04 -24.39
C TRP A 56 -9.48 -9.02 -23.49
N TRP A 57 -9.99 -10.19 -23.08
CA TRP A 57 -11.06 -10.33 -22.09
C TRP A 57 -10.93 -9.42 -20.85
N PRO A 58 -9.77 -9.31 -20.16
CA PRO A 58 -9.65 -8.44 -19.00
C PRO A 58 -9.77 -6.94 -19.31
N ALA A 59 -9.63 -6.53 -20.58
CA ALA A 59 -9.83 -5.14 -21.02
C ALA A 59 -11.23 -4.90 -21.62
N LEU A 60 -11.82 -5.91 -22.26
CA LEU A 60 -13.12 -5.79 -22.94
C LEU A 60 -14.30 -5.80 -21.97
N VAL A 61 -14.24 -6.58 -20.88
CA VAL A 61 -15.31 -6.63 -19.85
C VAL A 61 -15.52 -5.27 -19.16
N PRO A 62 -14.48 -4.61 -18.61
CA PRO A 62 -14.68 -3.31 -17.98
C PRO A 62 -15.09 -2.22 -18.98
N ALA A 63 -14.64 -2.31 -20.24
CA ALA A 63 -15.04 -1.37 -21.29
C ALA A 63 -16.52 -1.53 -21.70
N ALA A 64 -17.03 -2.76 -21.77
CA ALA A 64 -18.44 -3.01 -22.04
C ALA A 64 -19.33 -2.55 -20.89
N LEU A 65 -18.91 -2.81 -19.64
CA LEU A 65 -19.61 -2.33 -18.44
C LEU A 65 -19.62 -0.79 -18.35
N SER A 66 -18.50 -0.13 -18.66
CA SER A 66 -18.45 1.34 -18.62
C SER A 66 -19.34 1.97 -19.70
N LEU A 67 -19.35 1.42 -20.92
CA LEU A 67 -20.25 1.87 -21.99
C LEU A 67 -21.72 1.65 -21.62
N PHE A 68 -22.05 0.51 -21.01
CA PHE A 68 -23.39 0.24 -20.51
C PHE A 68 -23.81 1.25 -19.42
N CYS A 69 -22.94 1.54 -18.45
CA CYS A 69 -23.19 2.57 -17.43
C CYS A 69 -23.40 3.96 -18.04
N ILE A 70 -22.60 4.36 -19.04
CA ILE A 70 -22.76 5.64 -19.73
C ILE A 70 -24.12 5.73 -20.43
N ALA A 71 -24.55 4.65 -21.11
CA ALA A 71 -25.84 4.62 -21.78
C ALA A 71 -27.02 4.72 -20.80
N VAL A 72 -26.97 4.00 -19.67
CA VAL A 72 -27.99 4.07 -18.61
C VAL A 72 -28.04 5.46 -17.98
N LEU A 73 -26.90 6.04 -17.63
CA LEU A 73 -26.84 7.40 -17.08
C LEU A 73 -27.34 8.44 -18.08
N GLY A 74 -27.02 8.30 -19.37
CA GLY A 74 -27.55 9.15 -20.43
C GLY A 74 -29.08 9.07 -20.56
N MET A 75 -29.65 7.87 -20.45
CA MET A 75 -31.10 7.67 -20.45
C MET A 75 -31.78 8.26 -19.21
N GLN A 76 -31.14 8.16 -18.04
CA GLN A 76 -31.62 8.80 -16.81
C GLN A 76 -31.59 10.34 -16.89
N GLN A 77 -30.56 10.92 -17.51
CA GLN A 77 -30.46 12.37 -17.71
C GLN A 77 -31.58 12.90 -18.63
N ALA A 78 -31.99 12.15 -19.65
CA ALA A 78 -33.10 12.53 -20.52
C ALA A 78 -34.44 12.59 -19.77
N GLN A 79 -34.72 11.62 -18.91
CA GLN A 79 -35.93 11.60 -18.09
C GLN A 79 -35.98 12.77 -17.09
N ILE A 80 -34.83 13.16 -16.53
CA ILE A 80 -34.75 14.30 -15.60
C ILE A 80 -35.06 15.62 -16.31
N VAL A 81 -34.61 15.79 -17.56
CA VAL A 81 -34.91 16.98 -18.35
C VAL A 81 -36.40 17.07 -18.66
N GLU A 82 -37.01 15.95 -19.08
CA GLU A 82 -38.45 15.88 -19.36
C GLU A 82 -39.29 16.19 -18.11
N LEU A 83 -38.92 15.63 -16.95
CA LEU A 83 -39.62 15.89 -15.68
C LEU A 83 -39.50 17.36 -15.26
N LYS A 84 -38.34 17.99 -15.48
CA LYS A 84 -38.13 19.42 -15.20
C LYS A 84 -38.97 20.32 -16.11
N GLU A 85 -39.17 19.94 -17.37
CA GLU A 85 -40.06 20.66 -18.28
C GLU A 85 -41.53 20.52 -17.86
N ALA A 86 -41.95 19.33 -17.43
CA ALA A 86 -43.30 19.12 -16.91
C ALA A 86 -43.58 20.00 -15.67
N VAL A 87 -42.62 20.06 -14.73
CA VAL A 87 -42.73 20.91 -13.53
C VAL A 87 -42.80 22.40 -13.90
N ARG A 88 -42.00 22.88 -14.87
CA ARG A 88 -42.09 24.28 -15.32
C ARG A 88 -43.43 24.61 -15.97
N LYS A 89 -43.99 23.69 -16.76
CA LYS A 89 -45.32 23.87 -17.37
C LYS A 89 -46.38 23.97 -16.28
N LEU A 90 -46.35 23.08 -15.30
CA LEU A 90 -47.25 23.10 -14.14
C LEU A 90 -47.10 24.39 -13.32
N SER A 91 -45.88 24.85 -13.05
CA SER A 91 -45.68 26.11 -12.32
C SER A 91 -46.17 27.33 -13.10
N ALA A 92 -46.01 27.36 -14.42
CA ALA A 92 -46.53 28.43 -15.27
C ALA A 92 -48.07 28.45 -15.28
N THR A 93 -48.72 27.28 -15.36
CA THR A 93 -50.19 27.20 -15.26
C THR A 93 -50.72 27.64 -13.90
N LEU A 94 -49.93 27.44 -12.82
CA LEU A 94 -50.32 27.80 -11.46
C LEU A 94 -50.15 29.30 -11.20
N GLU A 95 -49.10 29.93 -11.75
CA GLU A 95 -48.94 31.39 -11.79
C GLU A 95 -50.05 32.07 -12.60
N GLU A 96 -50.44 31.50 -13.75
CA GLU A 96 -51.54 32.04 -14.56
C GLU A 96 -52.90 31.90 -13.86
N ALA A 97 -53.12 30.81 -13.11
CA ALA A 97 -54.28 30.67 -12.24
C ALA A 97 -54.26 31.65 -11.05
N ARG A 98 -53.07 32.01 -10.54
CA ARG A 98 -52.90 32.98 -9.45
C ARG A 98 -53.12 34.43 -9.91
N ALA A 99 -52.81 34.75 -11.16
CA ALA A 99 -53.02 36.08 -11.75
C ALA A 99 -54.50 36.46 -11.94
N VAL A 100 -55.44 35.51 -11.82
CA VAL A 100 -56.88 35.74 -11.96
C VAL A 100 -57.57 36.13 -10.64
N VAL A 101 -56.86 36.15 -9.51
CA VAL A 101 -57.41 36.55 -8.20
C VAL A 101 -56.88 37.94 -7.80
N PRO A 102 -57.74 38.98 -7.64
CA PRO A 102 -57.32 40.30 -7.18
C PRO A 102 -56.95 40.27 -5.69
N GLY A 103 -55.80 40.87 -5.35
CA GLY A 103 -55.33 41.05 -3.98
C GLY A 103 -55.94 42.28 -3.31
N ASP A 104 -56.30 42.14 -2.03
CA ASP A 104 -56.66 43.25 -1.14
C ASP A 104 -55.52 43.61 -0.16
N THR A 105 -55.63 44.83 0.37
CA THR A 105 -54.57 45.76 0.76
C THR A 105 -54.51 46.05 2.29
N VAL A 106 -53.55 46.93 2.68
CA VAL A 106 -53.49 47.79 3.91
C VAL A 106 -52.71 47.20 5.12
N GLY A 107 -51.83 47.91 5.86
CA GLY A 107 -51.39 49.31 5.88
C GLY A 107 -50.42 49.63 7.06
N SER A 108 -49.81 50.82 6.96
CA SER A 108 -48.81 51.61 7.72
C SER A 108 -48.56 51.50 9.26
N ALA A 109 -47.33 51.91 9.63
CA ALA A 109 -46.72 52.21 10.95
C ALA A 109 -47.22 53.55 11.60
N PRO A 110 -46.81 54.05 12.82
CA PRO A 110 -45.43 54.37 13.25
C PRO A 110 -45.09 54.30 14.78
N ALA A 111 -43.88 54.74 15.14
CA ALA A 111 -43.18 54.70 16.44
C ALA A 111 -43.52 55.84 17.45
N GLU A 112 -43.28 55.64 18.75
CA GLU A 112 -42.35 56.42 19.63
C GLU A 112 -42.50 56.15 21.16
N ASP A 113 -41.32 56.05 21.80
CA ASP A 113 -40.84 56.53 23.12
C ASP A 113 -41.58 56.23 24.46
N SER A 114 -40.89 55.53 25.37
CA SER A 114 -40.57 55.95 26.77
C SER A 114 -40.25 54.76 27.71
N THR A 115 -39.11 54.84 28.40
CA THR A 115 -38.77 54.07 29.63
C THR A 115 -38.79 55.03 30.82
N PRO A 116 -39.20 54.63 32.05
CA PRO A 116 -38.56 53.52 32.77
C PRO A 116 -39.48 52.70 33.69
N VAL A 117 -39.59 51.40 33.44
CA VAL A 117 -39.86 50.37 34.46
C VAL A 117 -39.13 49.10 34.01
N GLU A 118 -37.88 48.89 34.45
CA GLU A 118 -37.01 47.81 33.94
C GLU A 118 -37.30 46.41 34.50
N ALA A 119 -38.31 46.22 35.36
CA ALA A 119 -38.66 44.89 35.89
C ALA A 119 -39.56 44.03 34.97
N PRO A 120 -40.65 44.53 34.36
CA PRO A 120 -41.50 43.72 33.48
C PRO A 120 -40.86 43.42 32.11
N SER A 121 -40.08 44.35 31.55
CA SER A 121 -39.42 44.18 30.25
C SER A 121 -38.27 43.17 30.30
N GLU A 122 -37.46 43.17 31.37
CA GLU A 122 -36.41 42.18 31.59
C GLU A 122 -36.99 40.77 31.77
N MET A 123 -38.12 40.64 32.47
CA MET A 123 -38.83 39.36 32.60
C MET A 123 -39.30 38.83 31.24
N GLU A 124 -39.84 39.69 30.37
CA GLU A 124 -40.25 39.30 29.02
C GLU A 124 -39.06 38.89 28.14
N GLN A 125 -37.94 39.62 28.22
CA GLN A 125 -36.70 39.28 27.49
C GLN A 125 -36.09 37.96 27.97
N LEU A 126 -36.04 37.72 29.28
CA LEU A 126 -35.59 36.45 29.84
C LEU A 126 -36.52 35.31 29.42
N GLN A 127 -37.83 35.52 29.40
CA GLN A 127 -38.78 34.52 28.92
C GLN A 127 -38.60 34.22 27.43
N GLN A 128 -38.34 35.23 26.59
CA GLN A 128 -38.01 35.03 25.18
C GLN A 128 -36.70 34.26 25.00
N THR A 129 -35.67 34.61 25.76
CA THR A 129 -34.37 33.93 25.74
C THR A 129 -34.49 32.46 26.17
N VAL A 130 -35.26 32.19 27.22
CA VAL A 130 -35.54 30.81 27.67
C VAL A 130 -36.31 30.02 26.61
N ARG A 131 -37.23 30.64 25.86
CA ARG A 131 -37.90 29.97 24.74
C ARG A 131 -36.93 29.68 23.60
N ALA A 132 -36.12 30.66 23.20
CA ALA A 132 -35.11 30.50 22.15
C ALA A 132 -34.10 29.39 22.48
N LEU A 133 -33.59 29.37 23.71
CA LEU A 133 -32.67 28.32 24.17
C LEU A 133 -33.34 26.94 24.23
N ARG A 134 -34.62 26.85 24.60
CA ARG A 134 -35.36 25.58 24.55
C ARG A 134 -35.51 25.07 23.13
N ASP A 135 -35.80 25.96 22.18
CA ASP A 135 -35.93 25.59 20.77
C ASP A 135 -34.58 25.12 20.20
N GLU A 136 -33.48 25.78 20.58
CA GLU A 136 -32.11 25.39 20.19
C GLU A 136 -31.72 24.03 20.80
N ILE A 137 -32.01 23.80 22.08
CA ILE A 137 -31.79 22.50 22.74
C ILE A 137 -32.57 21.39 22.02
N ALA A 138 -33.85 21.63 21.71
CA ALA A 138 -34.67 20.66 20.98
C ALA A 138 -34.12 20.37 19.56
N GLY A 139 -33.52 21.37 18.91
CA GLY A 139 -32.83 21.20 17.63
C GLY A 139 -31.56 20.35 17.74
N LEU A 140 -30.75 20.59 18.77
CA LEU A 140 -29.54 19.81 19.03
C LEU A 140 -29.84 18.36 19.39
N GLU A 141 -30.88 18.12 20.20
CA GLU A 141 -31.33 16.77 20.55
C GLU A 141 -31.75 15.99 19.31
N ARG A 142 -32.48 16.63 18.38
CA ARG A 142 -32.85 16.02 17.09
C ARG A 142 -31.62 15.63 16.27
N LEU A 143 -30.65 16.54 16.15
CA LEU A 143 -29.40 16.24 15.43
C LEU A 143 -28.57 15.15 16.11
N GLN A 144 -28.57 15.07 17.43
CA GLN A 144 -27.91 13.97 18.15
C GLN A 144 -28.62 12.65 17.89
N GLN A 145 -29.95 12.65 17.82
CA GLN A 145 -30.75 11.47 17.53
C GLN A 145 -30.52 10.99 16.08
N GLU A 146 -30.54 11.89 15.11
CA GLU A 146 -30.20 11.59 13.71
C GLU A 146 -28.76 11.05 13.59
N ASN A 147 -27.79 11.67 14.28
CA ASN A 147 -26.41 11.16 14.30
C ASN A 147 -26.31 9.77 14.93
N ALA A 148 -27.11 9.49 15.97
CA ALA A 148 -27.15 8.17 16.60
C ALA A 148 -27.77 7.12 15.65
N GLU A 149 -28.85 7.48 14.94
CA GLU A 149 -29.49 6.62 13.94
C GLU A 149 -28.55 6.32 12.77
N LEU A 150 -27.91 7.34 12.19
CA LEU A 150 -26.94 7.17 11.11
C LEU A 150 -25.74 6.30 11.55
N ARG A 151 -25.25 6.48 12.78
CA ARG A 151 -24.19 5.63 13.33
C ARG A 151 -24.66 4.19 13.52
N ALA A 152 -25.91 3.97 13.94
CA ALA A 152 -26.50 2.64 14.06
C ALA A 152 -26.67 1.97 12.69
N GLU A 153 -27.04 2.74 11.66
CA GLU A 153 -27.16 2.26 10.28
C GLU A 153 -25.79 1.86 9.69
N LEU A 154 -24.76 2.68 9.90
CA LEU A 154 -23.39 2.37 9.48
C LEU A 154 -22.79 1.19 10.26
N ALA A 155 -23.15 1.02 11.54
CA ALA A 155 -22.73 -0.11 12.36
C ALA A 155 -23.47 -1.41 12.03
N ARG A 156 -24.58 -1.34 11.28
CA ARG A 156 -25.29 -2.51 10.79
C ARG A 156 -24.32 -3.25 9.86
N PRO A 157 -23.90 -4.48 10.18
CA PRO A 157 -23.00 -5.22 9.31
C PRO A 157 -23.64 -5.28 7.93
N ALA A 158 -22.84 -5.05 6.88
CA ALA A 158 -23.23 -5.10 5.46
C ALA A 158 -23.59 -6.54 5.03
N SER A 159 -24.38 -7.22 5.87
CA SER A 159 -24.92 -8.55 5.72
C SER A 159 -25.93 -8.47 4.58
N GLY A 160 -25.43 -8.67 3.36
CA GLY A 160 -26.24 -8.68 2.14
C GLY A 160 -25.71 -7.81 0.99
N LEU A 161 -24.65 -7.02 1.16
CA LEU A 161 -24.09 -6.23 0.04
C LEU A 161 -23.09 -7.02 -0.82
N PHE A 162 -22.36 -7.95 -0.19
CA PHE A 162 -21.42 -8.85 -0.84
C PHE A 162 -21.62 -10.26 -0.29
N THR A 163 -21.51 -11.25 -1.17
CA THR A 163 -21.51 -12.66 -0.81
C THR A 163 -20.29 -12.99 0.06
N ALA A 164 -20.40 -14.03 0.90
CA ALA A 164 -19.26 -14.52 1.67
C ALA A 164 -18.06 -14.89 0.77
N GLU A 165 -18.34 -15.33 -0.46
CA GLU A 165 -17.34 -15.66 -1.47
C GLU A 165 -16.60 -14.40 -1.98
N GLU A 166 -17.29 -13.28 -2.21
CA GLU A 166 -16.68 -12.01 -2.59
C GLU A 166 -15.80 -11.43 -1.48
N MET A 167 -16.23 -11.52 -0.22
CA MET A 167 -15.42 -11.09 0.93
C MET A 167 -14.15 -11.94 1.08
N ALA A 168 -14.27 -13.27 0.98
CA ALA A 168 -13.13 -14.17 0.99
C ALA A 168 -12.17 -13.92 -0.19
N GLY A 169 -12.71 -13.60 -1.37
CA GLY A 169 -11.93 -13.20 -2.53
C GLY A 169 -11.13 -11.91 -2.30
N MET A 170 -11.74 -10.90 -1.66
CA MET A 170 -11.06 -9.65 -1.31
C MET A 170 -9.92 -9.87 -0.31
N GLU A 171 -10.14 -10.68 0.72
CA GLU A 171 -9.12 -11.03 1.72
C GLU A 171 -7.97 -11.83 1.09
N ALA A 172 -8.28 -12.76 0.20
CA ALA A 172 -7.28 -13.51 -0.57
C ALA A 172 -6.43 -12.57 -1.44
N VAL A 173 -7.03 -11.57 -2.10
CA VAL A 173 -6.29 -10.55 -2.87
C VAL A 173 -5.44 -9.69 -1.94
N GLY A 174 -5.95 -9.30 -0.77
CA GLY A 174 -5.21 -8.54 0.24
C GLY A 174 -3.95 -9.28 0.71
N SER A 175 -4.10 -10.53 1.15
CA SER A 175 -2.98 -11.37 1.60
C SER A 175 -1.99 -11.70 0.47
N ALA A 176 -2.48 -11.92 -0.76
CA ALA A 176 -1.62 -12.11 -1.93
C ALA A 176 -0.80 -10.85 -2.25
N ARG A 177 -1.41 -9.66 -2.16
CA ARG A 177 -0.72 -8.39 -2.35
C ARG A 177 0.34 -8.18 -1.27
N GLU A 178 0.03 -8.44 -0.01
CA GLU A 178 0.98 -8.31 1.09
C GLU A 178 2.19 -9.24 0.90
N ARG A 179 1.94 -10.50 0.54
CA ARG A 179 3.01 -11.45 0.20
C ARG A 179 3.85 -10.98 -0.97
N ALA A 180 3.24 -10.43 -2.02
CA ALA A 180 3.96 -9.89 -3.16
C ALA A 180 4.86 -8.70 -2.77
N MET A 181 4.38 -7.80 -1.90
CA MET A 181 5.15 -6.67 -1.39
C MET A 181 6.36 -7.12 -0.54
N ARG A 182 6.19 -8.14 0.31
CA ARG A 182 7.30 -8.75 1.07
C ARG A 182 8.37 -9.33 0.14
N ILE A 183 7.96 -10.16 -0.83
CA ILE A 183 8.90 -10.77 -1.79
C ILE A 183 9.63 -9.69 -2.61
N ALA A 184 8.92 -8.68 -3.08
CA ALA A 184 9.51 -7.57 -3.82
C ALA A 184 10.50 -6.77 -2.95
N CYS A 185 10.21 -6.57 -1.66
CA CYS A 185 11.14 -5.95 -0.72
C CYS A 185 12.43 -6.77 -0.56
N ILE A 186 12.33 -8.09 -0.35
CA ILE A 186 13.49 -8.99 -0.29
C ILE A 186 14.32 -8.90 -1.59
N ASN A 187 13.66 -8.92 -2.74
CA ASN A 187 14.35 -8.83 -4.04
C ASN A 187 15.05 -7.48 -4.24
N ASN A 188 14.45 -6.38 -3.78
CA ASN A 188 15.10 -5.07 -3.77
C ASN A 188 16.36 -5.11 -2.90
N MET A 189 16.26 -5.64 -1.67
CA MET A 189 17.42 -5.75 -0.76
C MET A 189 18.54 -6.65 -1.30
N LYS A 190 18.20 -7.72 -2.04
CA LYS A 190 19.21 -8.54 -2.73
C LYS A 190 19.93 -7.77 -3.84
N GLN A 191 19.20 -6.94 -4.60
CA GLN A 191 19.82 -6.06 -5.61
C GLN A 191 20.72 -5.01 -4.95
N LEU A 192 20.31 -4.46 -3.81
CA LEU A 192 21.12 -3.53 -3.03
C LEU A 192 22.41 -4.18 -2.51
N GLY A 193 22.33 -5.39 -1.96
CA GLY A 193 23.50 -6.15 -1.53
C GLY A 193 24.44 -6.50 -2.69
N LEU A 194 23.89 -6.88 -3.84
CA LEU A 194 24.67 -7.12 -5.05
C LEU A 194 25.39 -5.84 -5.52
N ALA A 195 24.69 -4.71 -5.59
CA ALA A 195 25.28 -3.42 -5.99
C ALA A 195 26.46 -3.02 -5.09
N ALA A 196 26.31 -3.19 -3.77
CA ALA A 196 27.38 -2.90 -2.83
C ALA A 196 28.62 -3.78 -3.04
N ARG A 197 28.44 -5.06 -3.39
CA ARG A 197 29.54 -5.99 -3.66
C ARG A 197 30.20 -5.77 -5.03
N ILE A 198 29.42 -5.39 -6.04
CA ILE A 198 29.98 -4.97 -7.33
C ILE A 198 30.87 -3.74 -7.11
N TRP A 199 30.38 -2.76 -6.34
CA TRP A 199 31.19 -1.58 -5.98
C TRP A 199 32.49 -1.97 -5.28
N ALA A 200 32.41 -2.86 -4.28
CA ALA A 200 33.58 -3.29 -3.51
C ALA A 200 34.68 -3.94 -4.37
N THR A 201 34.29 -4.64 -5.44
CA THR A 201 35.23 -5.30 -6.37
C THR A 201 36.21 -4.30 -7.00
N ASP A 202 35.75 -3.07 -7.23
CA ASP A 202 36.57 -1.99 -7.82
C ASP A 202 37.23 -1.09 -6.77
N HIS A 203 37.02 -1.37 -5.47
CA HIS A 203 37.41 -0.49 -4.35
C HIS A 203 38.04 -1.27 -3.19
N ASP A 204 39.08 -2.07 -3.49
CA ASP A 204 39.89 -2.79 -2.50
C ASP A 204 39.08 -3.71 -1.54
N ASP A 205 37.98 -4.30 -2.04
CA ASP A 205 37.02 -5.10 -1.27
C ASP A 205 36.38 -4.36 -0.07
N LEU A 206 36.45 -3.02 -0.08
CA LEU A 206 35.79 -2.18 0.90
C LEU A 206 34.33 -1.94 0.48
N MET A 207 33.43 -1.93 1.44
CA MET A 207 32.03 -1.61 1.21
C MET A 207 31.85 -0.11 0.98
N PRO A 208 30.85 0.30 0.18
CA PRO A 208 30.66 1.69 -0.19
C PRO A 208 30.49 2.58 1.06
N PRO A 209 31.09 3.79 1.07
CA PRO A 209 30.99 4.69 2.23
C PRO A 209 29.56 5.17 2.47
N ASP A 210 28.77 5.29 1.41
CA ASP A 210 27.40 5.72 1.42
C ASP A 210 26.66 5.19 0.18
N VAL A 211 25.32 5.31 0.19
CA VAL A 211 24.46 4.80 -0.89
C VAL A 211 24.69 5.53 -2.22
N LEU A 212 25.01 6.83 -2.19
CA LEU A 212 25.21 7.63 -3.39
C LEU A 212 26.48 7.23 -4.14
N SER A 213 27.52 6.81 -3.40
CA SER A 213 28.79 6.34 -3.98
C SER A 213 28.63 5.10 -4.88
N MET A 214 27.61 4.27 -4.64
CA MET A 214 27.35 3.06 -5.43
C MET A 214 26.17 3.19 -6.42
N THR A 215 25.73 4.42 -6.72
CA THR A 215 24.60 4.66 -7.65
C THR A 215 24.80 4.08 -9.04
N ASN A 216 26.04 4.03 -9.52
CA ASN A 216 26.39 3.42 -10.81
C ASN A 216 26.19 1.90 -10.83
N GLU A 217 26.21 1.25 -9.66
CA GLU A 217 26.01 -0.20 -9.53
C GLU A 217 24.54 -0.60 -9.39
N MET A 218 23.65 0.40 -9.42
CA MET A 218 22.20 0.23 -9.32
C MET A 218 21.52 0.62 -10.63
N ASN A 219 20.77 -0.31 -11.22
CA ASN A 219 20.06 -0.06 -12.47
C ASN A 219 18.96 1.03 -12.35
N THR A 220 18.37 1.22 -11.17
CA THR A 220 17.28 2.20 -10.96
C THR A 220 17.19 2.62 -9.50
N PRO A 221 16.82 3.88 -9.17
CA PRO A 221 16.59 4.30 -7.78
C PRO A 221 15.36 3.65 -7.15
N ARG A 222 14.49 3.02 -7.95
CA ARG A 222 13.25 2.39 -7.48
C ARG A 222 13.51 1.30 -6.43
N ILE A 223 14.65 0.62 -6.51
CA ILE A 223 15.00 -0.46 -5.56
C ILE A 223 15.35 0.06 -4.17
N LEU A 224 15.54 1.37 -3.98
CA LEU A 224 15.78 2.02 -2.68
C LEU A 224 14.48 2.30 -1.90
N HIS A 225 13.33 2.05 -2.52
CA HIS A 225 12.01 2.19 -1.90
C HIS A 225 11.43 0.81 -1.56
N CYS A 226 10.75 0.72 -0.42
CA CYS A 226 10.03 -0.47 -0.02
C CYS A 226 8.61 -0.43 -0.61
N PRO A 227 8.14 -1.47 -1.30
CA PRO A 227 6.80 -1.48 -1.91
C PRO A 227 5.62 -1.26 -0.94
N ALA A 228 5.84 -1.53 0.36
CA ALA A 228 4.86 -1.32 1.41
C ALA A 228 4.98 0.06 2.09
N ASP A 229 5.95 0.90 1.70
CA ASP A 229 6.11 2.25 2.23
C ASP A 229 5.12 3.21 1.58
N THR A 230 4.10 3.59 2.35
CA THR A 230 3.12 4.60 1.94
C THR A 230 3.49 6.01 2.38
N SER A 231 4.55 6.17 3.19
CA SER A 231 4.96 7.46 3.75
C SER A 231 5.91 8.24 2.84
N ARG A 232 6.69 7.52 2.03
CA ARG A 232 7.69 8.09 1.10
C ARG A 232 7.28 7.88 -0.35
N THR A 233 7.66 8.82 -1.21
CA THR A 233 7.49 8.70 -2.66
C THR A 233 8.69 7.97 -3.28
N GLN A 234 8.40 7.04 -4.20
CA GLN A 234 9.44 6.35 -4.96
C GLN A 234 9.99 7.26 -6.05
N ALA A 235 11.31 7.43 -6.12
CA ALA A 235 11.96 8.18 -7.19
C ALA A 235 11.95 7.38 -8.51
N ALA A 236 11.64 8.04 -9.64
CA ALA A 236 11.64 7.40 -10.95
C ALA A 236 13.02 7.41 -11.60
N THR A 237 13.79 8.48 -11.38
CA THR A 237 15.11 8.72 -11.98
C THR A 237 16.11 9.15 -10.91
N TRP A 238 17.40 8.93 -11.17
CA TRP A 238 18.47 9.34 -10.24
C TRP A 238 18.56 10.86 -10.06
N ALA A 239 18.09 11.64 -11.04
CA ALA A 239 18.05 13.10 -10.95
C ALA A 239 17.03 13.62 -9.92
N GLU A 240 15.95 12.88 -9.68
CA GLU A 240 14.92 13.18 -8.68
C GLU A 240 15.23 12.58 -7.31
N PHE A 241 16.18 11.65 -7.26
CA PHE A 241 16.42 10.85 -6.07
C PHE A 241 17.08 11.67 -4.97
N THR A 242 16.50 11.59 -3.78
CA THR A 242 17.08 12.10 -2.54
C THR A 242 16.99 11.01 -1.46
N MET A 243 17.76 11.14 -0.37
CA MET A 243 17.65 10.22 0.76
C MET A 243 16.24 10.18 1.38
N ALA A 244 15.40 11.20 1.16
CA ALA A 244 14.01 11.20 1.60
C ALA A 244 13.12 10.17 0.87
N ASN A 245 13.55 9.70 -0.31
CA ASN A 245 12.86 8.66 -1.07
C ASN A 245 13.26 7.24 -0.63
N CYS A 246 14.35 7.10 0.14
CA CYS A 246 14.87 5.81 0.58
C CYS A 246 14.07 5.29 1.79
N SER A 247 13.53 4.08 1.66
CA SER A 247 12.79 3.43 2.76
C SER A 247 13.68 2.60 3.68
N TYR A 248 14.88 2.21 3.22
CA TYR A 248 15.77 1.33 3.94
C TYR A 248 16.74 2.11 4.85
N GLU A 249 17.02 1.52 6.01
CA GLU A 249 18.09 1.95 6.91
C GLU A 249 19.41 1.34 6.43
N TRP A 250 20.50 2.10 6.47
CA TRP A 250 21.82 1.70 5.96
C TRP A 250 22.87 1.74 7.07
N PHE A 251 23.75 0.73 7.08
CA PHE A 251 24.74 0.50 8.14
C PHE A 251 26.17 0.41 7.56
N LEU A 252 26.49 1.35 6.66
CA LEU A 252 27.75 1.41 5.92
C LEU A 252 28.93 1.97 6.74
N THR A 253 28.64 2.76 7.79
CA THR A 253 29.65 3.41 8.63
C THR A 253 29.79 2.69 9.98
N PRO A 254 31.02 2.41 10.48
CA PRO A 254 32.33 2.62 9.82
C PRO A 254 32.53 1.66 8.65
N GLN A 255 33.30 2.03 7.62
CA GLN A 255 33.50 1.13 6.47
C GLN A 255 33.98 -0.26 6.90
N GLY A 256 33.48 -1.28 6.21
CA GLY A 256 33.83 -2.68 6.42
C GLY A 256 34.15 -3.34 5.09
N ASN A 257 34.41 -4.65 5.14
CA ASN A 257 34.71 -5.47 3.98
C ASN A 257 34.00 -6.82 4.09
N ASP A 258 34.15 -7.67 3.09
CA ASP A 258 33.53 -8.99 3.02
C ASP A 258 34.03 -9.98 4.12
N ALA A 259 35.05 -9.63 4.92
CA ALA A 259 35.50 -10.44 6.05
C ALA A 259 34.51 -10.43 7.25
N GLU A 260 33.50 -9.56 7.20
CA GLU A 260 32.46 -9.41 8.22
C GLU A 260 31.09 -9.89 7.70
N PRO A 261 30.89 -11.17 7.31
CA PRO A 261 29.75 -11.60 6.51
C PRO A 261 28.39 -11.40 7.20
N THR A 262 28.35 -11.51 8.53
CA THR A 262 27.12 -11.35 9.33
C THR A 262 26.84 -9.90 9.74
N ARG A 263 27.65 -8.96 9.27
CA ARG A 263 27.42 -7.54 9.52
C ARG A 263 26.19 -7.08 8.76
N VAL A 264 25.35 -6.29 9.42
CA VAL A 264 24.16 -5.70 8.80
C VAL A 264 24.60 -4.64 7.80
N LEU A 265 24.15 -4.80 6.55
CA LEU A 265 24.30 -3.82 5.47
C LEU A 265 23.12 -2.86 5.43
N THR A 266 21.91 -3.43 5.42
CA THR A 266 20.68 -2.67 5.27
C THR A 266 19.52 -3.33 6.02
N ARG A 267 18.54 -2.54 6.45
CA ARG A 267 17.34 -3.00 7.14
C ARG A 267 16.09 -2.34 6.56
N CYS A 268 15.04 -3.13 6.40
CA CYS A 268 13.71 -2.62 6.10
C CYS A 268 12.93 -2.40 7.42
N PRO A 269 12.53 -1.16 7.76
CA PRO A 269 11.76 -0.89 8.98
C PRO A 269 10.30 -1.39 8.89
N ILE A 270 9.79 -1.65 7.68
CA ILE A 270 8.38 -2.03 7.45
C ILE A 270 8.19 -3.54 7.58
N HIS A 271 8.97 -4.32 6.83
CA HIS A 271 8.87 -5.78 6.86
C HIS A 271 9.83 -6.44 7.85
N GLY A 272 10.75 -5.66 8.44
CA GLY A 272 11.77 -6.19 9.34
C GLY A 272 12.82 -7.08 8.65
N HIS A 273 12.98 -6.97 7.33
CA HIS A 273 14.02 -7.70 6.60
C HIS A 273 15.40 -7.09 6.88
N VAL A 274 16.44 -7.93 6.86
CA VAL A 274 17.83 -7.54 7.10
C VAL A 274 18.70 -8.06 5.96
N GLY A 275 19.43 -7.19 5.28
CA GLY A 275 20.47 -7.54 4.33
C GLY A 275 21.83 -7.50 5.01
N LEU A 276 22.65 -8.52 4.75
CA LEU A 276 23.99 -8.68 5.34
C LEU A 276 25.08 -8.37 4.31
N TYR A 277 26.32 -8.18 4.79
CA TYR A 277 27.49 -7.91 3.95
C TYR A 277 27.78 -9.06 2.97
N ASP A 278 27.50 -10.30 3.36
CA ASP A 278 27.61 -11.46 2.46
C ASP A 278 26.58 -11.48 1.29
N GLY A 279 25.64 -10.53 1.29
CA GLY A 279 24.56 -10.41 0.31
C GLY A 279 23.33 -11.26 0.62
N SER A 280 23.33 -12.02 1.71
CA SER A 280 22.15 -12.75 2.17
C SER A 280 21.10 -11.79 2.75
N VAL A 281 19.83 -12.16 2.64
CA VAL A 281 18.69 -11.39 3.17
C VAL A 281 17.87 -12.28 4.07
N GLN A 282 17.65 -11.82 5.30
CA GLN A 282 16.94 -12.51 6.36
C GLN A 282 15.54 -11.93 6.52
N ASP A 283 14.52 -12.79 6.44
CA ASP A 283 13.10 -12.40 6.48
C ASP A 283 12.61 -12.20 7.93
N GLY A 284 11.88 -11.10 8.18
CA GLY A 284 11.28 -10.75 9.47
C GLY A 284 12.19 -10.66 10.70
N VAL A 285 13.52 -10.72 10.54
CA VAL A 285 14.44 -10.86 11.67
C VAL A 285 14.58 -9.57 12.48
N ALA A 286 14.39 -8.40 11.87
CA ALA A 286 14.49 -7.12 12.56
C ALA A 286 13.38 -6.83 13.57
N ILE A 287 12.39 -7.73 13.68
CA ILE A 287 11.35 -7.73 14.72
C ILE A 287 11.91 -8.26 16.05
N ARG A 288 13.07 -8.94 16.04
CA ARG A 288 13.73 -9.57 17.18
C ARG A 288 15.03 -8.83 17.54
N PRO A 289 15.00 -7.80 18.40
CA PRO A 289 16.18 -7.01 18.77
C PRO A 289 17.31 -7.84 19.39
N GLU A 290 16.95 -8.93 20.07
CA GLU A 290 17.88 -9.85 20.73
C GLU A 290 18.84 -10.55 19.76
N LEU A 291 18.51 -10.60 18.47
CA LEU A 291 19.37 -11.18 17.45
C LEU A 291 20.45 -10.23 16.96
N PHE A 292 20.40 -8.95 17.32
CA PHE A 292 21.42 -7.99 16.91
C PHE A 292 22.47 -7.79 17.98
N ILE A 293 23.74 -7.87 17.56
CA ILE A 293 24.90 -7.72 18.43
C ILE A 293 25.68 -6.51 17.95
N GLN A 294 25.84 -5.51 18.82
CA GLN A 294 26.67 -4.34 18.51
C GLN A 294 28.11 -4.58 18.99
N ARG A 295 29.09 -4.38 18.11
CA ARG A 295 30.53 -4.49 18.42
C ARG A 295 31.26 -3.34 17.74
N ASP A 296 32.03 -2.56 18.49
CA ASP A 296 32.84 -1.45 17.97
C ASP A 296 32.04 -0.46 17.08
N GLY A 297 30.79 -0.17 17.47
CA GLY A 297 29.89 0.70 16.71
C GLY A 297 29.25 0.07 15.46
N LYS A 298 29.62 -1.17 15.11
CA LYS A 298 29.04 -1.95 14.00
C LYS A 298 27.93 -2.87 14.50
N LEU A 299 26.94 -3.13 13.64
CA LEU A 299 25.79 -3.98 13.93
C LEU A 299 25.95 -5.33 13.23
N TYR A 300 25.87 -6.43 13.96
CA TYR A 300 25.94 -7.79 13.44
C TYR A 300 24.66 -8.55 13.73
N LEU A 301 24.31 -9.48 12.86
CA LEU A 301 23.28 -10.47 13.13
C LEU A 301 23.89 -11.70 13.80
N GLY A 302 23.36 -12.06 14.96
CA GLY A 302 23.70 -13.27 15.70
C GLY A 302 23.21 -14.55 15.00
N ALA A 303 23.61 -15.70 15.53
CA ALA A 303 23.15 -16.97 15.02
C ALA A 303 21.63 -17.09 15.19
N VAL A 304 20.90 -17.18 14.08
CA VAL A 304 19.48 -17.50 14.10
C VAL A 304 19.38 -19.01 14.25
N GLU A 305 19.05 -19.50 15.45
CA GLU A 305 18.71 -20.92 15.59
C GLU A 305 17.52 -21.25 14.67
N PRO A 306 17.61 -22.32 13.87
CA PRO A 306 16.50 -22.71 13.01
C PRO A 306 15.30 -23.07 13.90
N VAL A 307 14.18 -22.39 13.66
CA VAL A 307 12.88 -22.77 14.24
C VAL A 307 12.58 -24.19 13.75
N ARG A 308 12.55 -25.15 14.68
CA ARG A 308 12.19 -26.55 14.39
C ARG A 308 10.71 -26.69 14.06
#